data_AF-A0A1Q2YGJ6-F1
#
_entry.id   AF-A0A1Q2YGJ6-F1
#
_cell.length_a   1.000
_cell.length_b   1.000
_cell.length_c   1.000
_cell.angle_alpha   90.00
_cell.angle_beta   90.00
_cell.angle_gamma   90.00
#
_symmetry.space_group_name_H-M   'P 1'
#
loop_
_entity.id
_entity.type
_entity.pdbx_description
1 polymer ?
#
loop_
_entity_poly.entity_id
_entity_poly.type
_entity_poly.pdbx_seq_one_letter_code
_entity_poly.pdbx_strand_id
1 'polypeptide(L)'
;MTSREDANSTPVFLDRIEVIGADGYKKKYVEKVLSPLLSSSTKTLGELTSESEKTLKSLTFLGGFESVDIKFDADTKSANKKVDLLDEPLTSVHGSIIAKPLKPTAFSIKSIHNDLGNAVASSYLNRNVFGSGEQFQLNTYWGLFDDTKSVDILSSTPIIDTSLRVFGHLNVLKSANKLYQSKQQAATSAELGVIKQKICSRSGALSTFSTGLNLVNRNIGHIADSANDEVKTYAGDSLKEAVFLNFVSSNMSYLTKSRLTLPLNGFTISLTNEVAGFPALLEKLQDDHQEDPFSTDRQDQFYKVGLGLDLAKSVFNNQLTFLSNFKLGSIVNFASSTGGTVHFQDKFYPLLAGYDKPVMPSNSVGSGSFLSYNLGFSTRVGIVNVNQPLRFYSSINGASVSNELAGLETSELREISKNWKHGLDIGLLYSNGDASAKLFWHKPIDSSKNNVGKFGFEVDIAGAW
;
A
#
# COMPACT_ATOMS: atom_id res chain seq x y z
N MET A 1 29.28 41.15 9.24
CA MET A 1 28.16 40.21 9.42
C MET A 1 27.17 40.50 8.30
N THR A 2 27.32 39.85 7.15
CA THR A 2 26.28 39.89 6.11
C THR A 2 25.08 39.13 6.64
N SER A 3 23.91 39.76 6.60
CA SER A 3 22.67 39.12 7.04
C SER A 3 22.40 37.92 6.12
N ARG A 4 21.64 36.92 6.59
CA ARG A 4 21.23 35.78 5.76
C ARG A 4 20.44 36.23 4.52
N GLU A 5 19.85 37.43 4.57
CA GLU A 5 19.16 38.09 3.45
C GLU A 5 20.16 38.60 2.39
N ASP A 6 21.30 39.17 2.80
CA ASP A 6 22.36 39.61 1.88
C ASP A 6 23.06 38.44 1.16
N ALA A 7 23.17 37.28 1.82
CA ALA A 7 23.74 36.09 1.20
C ALA A 7 22.83 35.51 0.11
N ASN A 8 21.51 35.57 0.31
CA ASN A 8 20.54 35.02 -0.64
C ASN A 8 20.42 35.84 -1.93
N SER A 9 20.71 37.14 -1.88
CA SER A 9 20.67 38.04 -3.04
C SER A 9 21.95 38.02 -3.87
N THR A 10 23.00 37.31 -3.42
CA THR A 10 24.29 37.24 -4.13
C THR A 10 24.11 36.60 -5.52
N PRO A 11 24.51 37.27 -6.61
CA PRO A 11 24.37 36.74 -7.97
C PRO A 11 25.43 35.66 -8.25
N VAL A 12 25.00 34.58 -8.89
CA VAL A 12 25.81 33.44 -9.29
C VAL A 12 25.53 33.07 -10.75
N PHE A 13 26.56 32.59 -11.44
CA PHE A 13 26.46 32.09 -12.80
C PHE A 13 26.65 30.57 -12.81
N LEU A 14 25.58 29.84 -13.04
CA LEU A 14 25.61 28.38 -13.19
C LEU A 14 26.13 28.03 -14.59
N ASP A 15 27.39 27.58 -14.66
CA ASP A 15 28.05 27.29 -15.93
C ASP A 15 27.61 25.93 -16.51
N ARG A 16 27.62 24.89 -15.67
CA ARG A 16 27.22 23.53 -16.08
C ARG A 16 26.79 22.67 -14.88
N ILE A 17 25.96 21.68 -15.16
CA ILE A 17 25.57 20.62 -14.21
C ILE A 17 26.02 19.27 -14.76
N GLU A 18 26.77 18.53 -13.96
CA GLU A 18 27.09 17.12 -14.21
C GLU A 18 26.17 16.21 -13.41
N VAL A 19 25.69 15.13 -14.04
CA VAL A 19 24.78 14.17 -13.41
C VAL A 19 25.42 12.79 -13.43
N ILE A 20 25.66 12.23 -12.26
CA ILE A 20 26.32 10.93 -12.08
C ILE A 20 25.28 9.92 -11.54
N GLY A 21 25.23 8.75 -12.17
CA GLY A 21 24.39 7.62 -11.73
C GLY A 21 22.93 7.63 -12.21
N ALA A 22 22.63 8.48 -13.20
CA ALA A 22 21.32 8.53 -13.88
C ALA A 22 21.33 7.89 -15.28
N ASP A 23 22.33 7.05 -15.60
CA ASP A 23 22.58 6.51 -16.95
C ASP A 23 21.42 5.66 -17.51
N GLY A 24 20.62 5.06 -16.62
CA GLY A 24 19.43 4.30 -17.01
C GLY A 24 18.26 5.17 -17.50
N TYR A 25 18.32 6.49 -17.33
CA TYR A 25 17.27 7.41 -17.74
C TYR A 25 17.59 8.07 -19.08
N LYS A 26 16.54 8.35 -19.86
CA LYS A 26 16.66 9.13 -21.09
C LYS A 26 17.18 10.52 -20.75
N LYS A 27 18.23 10.98 -21.46
CA LYS A 27 18.80 12.32 -21.30
C LYS A 27 17.75 13.43 -21.30
N LYS A 28 16.84 13.43 -22.28
CA LYS A 28 15.73 14.41 -22.37
C LYS A 28 14.83 14.43 -21.13
N TYR A 29 14.62 13.27 -20.49
CA TYR A 29 13.81 13.19 -19.29
C TYR A 29 14.56 13.74 -18.07
N VAL A 30 15.84 13.40 -17.93
CA VAL A 30 16.70 13.99 -16.89
C VAL A 30 16.74 15.51 -17.06
N GLU A 31 16.95 16.02 -18.26
CA GLU A 31 16.91 17.46 -18.57
C GLU A 31 15.57 18.10 -18.17
N LYS A 32 14.43 17.43 -18.44
CA LYS A 32 13.11 17.90 -17.99
C LYS A 32 13.02 18.00 -16.46
N VAL A 33 13.53 17.00 -15.74
CA VAL A 33 13.56 17.00 -14.26
C VAL A 33 14.50 18.08 -13.70
N LEU A 34 15.59 18.37 -14.42
CA LEU A 34 16.56 19.43 -14.09
C LEU A 34 16.14 20.82 -14.57
N SER A 35 15.03 20.94 -15.31
CA SER A 35 14.59 22.21 -15.89
C SER A 35 14.51 23.39 -14.92
N PRO A 36 14.16 23.24 -13.62
CA PRO A 36 14.24 24.37 -12.68
C PRO A 36 15.64 24.99 -12.65
N LEU A 37 16.69 24.16 -12.51
CA LEU A 37 18.08 24.60 -12.47
C LEU A 37 18.59 25.10 -13.83
N LEU A 38 18.12 24.51 -14.92
CA LEU A 38 18.59 24.82 -16.29
C LEU A 38 17.87 26.01 -16.93
N SER A 39 16.85 26.57 -16.28
CA SER A 39 15.98 27.62 -16.83
C SER A 39 16.69 28.95 -17.12
N SER A 40 17.72 29.29 -16.34
CA SER A 40 18.54 30.49 -16.48
C SER A 40 19.97 30.17 -16.04
N SER A 41 20.98 30.70 -16.72
CA SER A 41 22.37 30.56 -16.26
C SER A 41 22.69 31.55 -15.13
N THR A 42 22.06 32.72 -15.10
CA THR A 42 22.23 33.71 -14.03
C THR A 42 21.10 33.60 -13.02
N LYS A 43 21.45 33.43 -11.75
CA LYS A 43 20.51 33.26 -10.63
C LYS A 43 21.09 33.91 -9.38
N THR A 44 20.26 34.18 -8.40
CA THR A 44 20.71 34.47 -7.03
C THR A 44 21.01 33.17 -6.28
N LEU A 45 21.82 33.24 -5.23
CA LEU A 45 22.10 32.07 -4.38
C LEU A 45 20.82 31.50 -3.75
N GLY A 46 19.86 32.36 -3.40
CA GLY A 46 18.54 31.97 -2.90
C GLY A 46 17.71 31.21 -3.95
N GLU A 47 17.69 31.68 -5.19
CA GLU A 47 17.04 30.98 -6.31
C GLU A 47 17.71 29.64 -6.60
N LEU A 48 19.04 29.60 -6.65
CA LEU A 48 19.81 28.36 -6.87
C LEU A 48 19.48 27.32 -5.79
N THR A 49 19.42 27.73 -4.53
CA THR A 49 19.06 26.85 -3.40
C THR A 49 17.63 26.32 -3.55
N SER A 50 16.66 27.21 -3.81
CA SER A 50 15.25 26.86 -3.96
C SER A 50 15.00 25.90 -5.12
N GLU A 51 15.65 26.14 -6.26
CA GLU A 51 15.56 25.26 -7.43
C GLU A 51 16.28 23.92 -7.22
N SER A 52 17.41 23.92 -6.51
CA SER A 52 18.11 22.70 -6.12
C SER A 52 17.23 21.81 -5.25
N GLU A 53 16.51 22.40 -4.28
CA GLU A 53 15.56 21.66 -3.45
C GLU A 53 14.40 21.07 -4.29
N LYS A 54 13.89 21.82 -5.28
CA LYS A 54 12.84 21.33 -6.20
C LYS A 54 13.35 20.17 -7.06
N THR A 55 14.55 20.28 -7.59
CA THR A 55 15.20 19.23 -8.38
C THR A 55 15.48 18.00 -7.53
N LEU A 56 16.02 18.17 -6.32
CA LEU A 56 16.28 17.08 -5.39
C LEU A 56 14.99 16.34 -5.02
N LYS A 57 13.91 17.08 -4.72
CA LYS A 57 12.58 16.50 -4.51
C LYS A 57 12.13 15.71 -5.74
N SER A 58 12.28 16.29 -6.93
CA SER A 58 11.83 15.66 -8.16
C SER A 58 12.58 14.35 -8.44
N LEU A 59 13.91 14.34 -8.29
CA LEU A 59 14.73 13.13 -8.44
C LEU A 59 14.40 12.08 -7.38
N THR A 60 14.16 12.51 -6.13
CA THR A 60 13.76 11.61 -5.04
C THR A 60 12.42 10.92 -5.34
N PHE A 61 11.44 11.64 -5.89
CA PHE A 61 10.12 11.08 -6.22
C PHE A 61 10.12 10.12 -7.42
N LEU A 62 11.19 10.06 -8.20
CA LEU A 62 11.31 9.04 -9.25
C LEU A 62 11.35 7.61 -8.67
N GLY A 63 11.76 7.45 -7.40
CA GLY A 63 11.78 6.13 -6.75
C GLY A 63 12.77 5.13 -7.34
N GLY A 64 13.70 5.60 -8.18
CA GLY A 64 14.78 4.82 -8.79
C GLY A 64 16.16 5.06 -8.19
N PHE A 65 16.27 5.92 -7.17
CA PHE A 65 17.53 6.24 -6.50
C PHE A 65 17.44 5.93 -5.00
N GLU A 66 18.52 5.39 -4.44
CA GLU A 66 18.69 5.15 -3.00
C GLU A 66 18.97 6.47 -2.28
N SER A 67 19.80 7.32 -2.89
CA SER A 67 20.13 8.65 -2.41
C SER A 67 20.44 9.58 -3.59
N VAL A 68 20.15 10.85 -3.42
CA VAL A 68 20.50 11.91 -4.38
C VAL A 68 21.10 13.06 -3.59
N ASP A 69 22.20 13.61 -4.08
CA ASP A 69 22.87 14.77 -3.49
C ASP A 69 23.21 15.79 -4.58
N ILE A 70 23.18 17.08 -4.26
CA ILE A 70 23.49 18.18 -5.17
C ILE A 70 24.56 19.05 -4.51
N LYS A 71 25.69 19.22 -5.19
CA LYS A 71 26.81 20.05 -4.73
C LYS A 71 27.13 21.13 -5.74
N PHE A 72 27.52 22.29 -5.24
CA PHE A 72 28.00 23.39 -6.05
C PHE A 72 29.40 23.77 -5.61
N ASP A 73 30.32 23.78 -6.56
CA ASP A 73 31.69 24.22 -6.36
C ASP A 73 31.91 25.53 -7.11
N ALA A 74 32.56 26.50 -6.45
CA ALA A 74 32.95 27.74 -7.10
C ALA A 74 34.03 27.44 -8.14
N ASP A 75 33.80 27.84 -9.38
CA ASP A 75 34.80 27.72 -10.42
C ASP A 75 35.81 28.86 -10.27
N THR A 76 36.89 28.58 -9.54
CA THR A 76 38.01 29.50 -9.33
C THR A 76 38.86 29.73 -10.60
N LYS A 77 38.61 28.98 -11.68
CA LYS A 77 39.36 29.07 -12.95
C LYS A 77 38.60 29.85 -14.03
N SER A 78 37.27 29.92 -13.96
CA SER A 78 36.48 30.80 -14.81
C SER A 78 36.59 32.23 -14.30
N ALA A 79 37.33 33.07 -15.04
CA ALA A 79 37.40 34.51 -14.78
C ALA A 79 35.99 35.07 -14.57
N ASN A 80 35.80 35.86 -13.50
CA ASN A 80 34.54 36.53 -13.14
C ASN A 80 33.78 36.99 -14.40
N LYS A 81 32.76 36.24 -14.82
CA LYS A 81 31.94 36.63 -15.97
C LYS A 81 31.15 37.86 -15.53
N LYS A 82 31.39 38.98 -16.19
CA LYS A 82 30.60 40.20 -15.95
C LYS A 82 29.30 40.09 -16.74
N VAL A 83 28.18 40.44 -16.11
CA VAL A 83 26.91 40.68 -16.83
C VAL A 83 26.88 42.16 -17.22
N ASP A 84 26.65 42.43 -18.50
CA ASP A 84 26.74 43.74 -19.20
C ASP A 84 25.86 44.88 -18.64
N LEU A 85 25.08 44.65 -17.57
CA LEU A 85 24.10 45.62 -17.06
C LEU A 85 24.41 46.19 -15.67
N LEU A 86 25.32 45.62 -14.87
CA LEU A 86 25.55 46.04 -13.48
C LEU A 86 27.03 46.09 -13.02
N ASP A 87 28.00 45.65 -13.84
CA ASP A 87 29.44 45.67 -13.50
C ASP A 87 29.83 44.94 -12.19
N GLU A 88 28.91 44.16 -11.60
CA GLU A 88 29.15 43.34 -10.42
C GLU A 88 29.80 42.00 -10.79
N PRO A 89 30.78 41.51 -10.00
CA PRO A 89 31.43 40.23 -10.25
C PRO A 89 30.46 39.07 -9.97
N LEU A 90 30.10 38.29 -11.00
CA LEU A 90 29.39 37.02 -10.77
C LEU A 90 30.38 35.92 -10.39
N THR A 91 30.03 35.20 -9.33
CA THR A 91 30.72 33.96 -8.98
C THR A 91 30.22 32.86 -9.90
N SER A 92 31.10 32.31 -10.73
CA SER A 92 30.78 31.15 -11.55
C SER A 92 30.75 29.89 -10.68
N VAL A 93 29.70 29.08 -10.81
CA VAL A 93 29.51 27.84 -10.06
C VAL A 93 29.29 26.66 -11.00
N HIS A 94 29.85 25.52 -10.60
CA HIS A 94 29.65 24.23 -11.25
C HIS A 94 28.82 23.33 -10.33
N GLY A 95 27.70 22.81 -10.84
CA GLY A 95 26.87 21.85 -10.12
C GLY A 95 27.25 20.40 -10.43
N SER A 96 27.25 19.55 -9.40
CA SER A 96 27.31 18.09 -9.53
C SER A 96 26.13 17.44 -8.81
N ILE A 97 25.42 16.56 -9.51
CA ILE A 97 24.33 15.75 -8.97
C ILE A 97 24.83 14.32 -8.87
N ILE A 98 24.92 13.81 -7.64
CA ILE A 98 25.38 12.45 -7.36
C ILE A 98 24.15 11.63 -6.97
N ALA A 99 23.66 10.82 -7.90
CA ALA A 99 22.53 9.93 -7.68
C ALA A 99 23.02 8.48 -7.55
N LYS A 100 22.67 7.81 -6.46
CA LYS A 100 22.97 6.38 -6.26
C LYS A 100 21.77 5.57 -6.76
N PRO A 101 21.85 4.85 -7.90
CA PRO A 101 20.70 4.14 -8.45
C PRO A 101 20.32 2.94 -7.57
N LEU A 102 19.01 2.72 -7.41
CA LEU A 102 18.49 1.44 -6.97
C LEU A 102 18.64 0.41 -8.09
N LYS A 103 18.59 -0.88 -7.75
CA LYS A 103 18.52 -1.94 -8.75
C LYS A 103 17.31 -1.68 -9.67
N PRO A 104 17.52 -1.47 -10.98
CA PRO A 104 16.46 -1.06 -11.89
C PRO A 104 15.43 -2.19 -12.07
N THR A 105 15.91 -3.43 -12.09
CA THR A 105 15.11 -4.63 -12.12
C THR A 105 15.33 -5.46 -10.86
N ALA A 106 14.25 -6.00 -10.31
CA ALA A 106 14.27 -6.96 -9.23
C ALA A 106 13.32 -8.10 -9.59
N PHE A 107 13.84 -9.32 -9.51
CA PHE A 107 13.05 -10.54 -9.62
C PHE A 107 13.25 -11.34 -8.34
N SER A 108 12.18 -11.95 -7.85
CA SER A 108 12.22 -12.81 -6.67
C SER A 108 11.20 -13.92 -6.80
N ILE A 109 11.56 -15.12 -6.36
CA ILE A 109 10.63 -16.23 -6.18
C ILE A 109 10.59 -16.52 -4.69
N LYS A 110 9.40 -16.54 -4.12
CA LYS A 110 9.15 -16.73 -2.70
C LYS A 110 8.37 -18.01 -2.47
N SER A 111 8.90 -18.91 -1.64
CA SER A 111 8.11 -20.02 -1.09
C SER A 111 7.42 -19.55 0.17
N ILE A 112 6.15 -19.90 0.35
CA ILE A 112 5.32 -19.56 1.52
C ILE A 112 4.78 -20.86 2.09
N HIS A 113 4.97 -21.05 3.39
CA HIS A 113 4.46 -22.18 4.16
C HIS A 113 3.79 -21.61 5.39
N ASN A 114 2.47 -21.74 5.49
CA ASN A 114 1.70 -21.29 6.64
C ASN A 114 0.48 -22.21 6.86
N ASP A 115 -0.36 -21.82 7.81
CA ASP A 115 -1.64 -22.47 8.13
C ASP A 115 -2.63 -22.53 6.94
N LEU A 116 -2.61 -21.52 6.06
CA LEU A 116 -3.42 -21.48 4.84
C LEU A 116 -2.92 -22.47 3.77
N GLY A 117 -1.66 -22.87 3.82
CA GLY A 117 -1.07 -23.92 3.01
C GLY A 117 0.33 -23.60 2.50
N ASN A 118 0.70 -24.27 1.41
CA ASN A 118 1.95 -24.02 0.72
C ASN A 118 1.66 -23.25 -0.57
N ALA A 119 2.46 -22.24 -0.85
CA ALA A 119 2.34 -21.45 -2.06
C ALA A 119 3.71 -21.02 -2.60
N VAL A 120 3.75 -20.78 -3.90
CA VAL A 120 4.87 -20.14 -4.58
C VAL A 120 4.39 -18.80 -5.10
N ALA A 121 5.10 -17.73 -4.76
CA ALA A 121 4.87 -16.40 -5.28
C ALA A 121 6.07 -15.93 -6.08
N SER A 122 5.86 -15.21 -7.18
CA SER A 122 6.95 -14.55 -7.90
C SER A 122 6.67 -13.06 -8.01
N SER A 123 7.69 -12.23 -7.87
CA SER A 123 7.58 -10.79 -8.07
C SER A 123 8.66 -10.33 -9.03
N TYR A 124 8.24 -9.65 -10.09
CA TYR A 124 9.10 -8.89 -10.99
C TYR A 124 8.77 -7.41 -10.84
N LEU A 125 9.80 -6.59 -10.67
CA LEU A 125 9.70 -5.14 -10.57
C LEU A 125 10.74 -4.51 -11.49
N ASN A 126 10.31 -3.62 -12.35
CA ASN A 126 11.18 -2.72 -13.10
C ASN A 126 10.81 -1.27 -12.77
N ARG A 127 11.76 -0.48 -12.28
CA ARG A 127 11.56 0.89 -11.80
C ARG A 127 11.71 1.96 -12.88
N ASN A 128 12.09 1.57 -14.10
CA ASN A 128 12.36 2.49 -15.19
C ASN A 128 12.26 1.82 -16.58
N VAL A 129 11.11 1.22 -16.91
CA VAL A 129 10.95 0.36 -18.09
C VAL A 129 11.28 1.08 -19.40
N PHE A 130 10.85 2.33 -19.55
CA PHE A 130 11.03 3.09 -20.78
C PHE A 130 12.01 4.26 -20.63
N GLY A 131 12.74 4.35 -19.52
CA GLY A 131 13.77 5.36 -19.29
C GLY A 131 13.26 6.72 -18.78
N SER A 132 11.98 6.84 -18.40
CA SER A 132 11.36 8.07 -17.88
C SER A 132 10.75 7.90 -16.49
N GLY A 133 11.25 6.93 -15.70
CA GLY A 133 10.76 6.64 -14.35
C GLY A 133 9.46 5.85 -14.30
N GLU A 134 9.09 5.17 -15.40
CA GLU A 134 7.94 4.29 -15.46
C GLU A 134 8.21 3.01 -14.67
N GLN A 135 7.27 2.65 -13.80
CA GLN A 135 7.35 1.44 -12.99
C GLN A 135 6.41 0.39 -13.57
N PHE A 136 6.91 -0.83 -13.69
CA PHE A 136 6.11 -2.01 -14.00
C PHE A 136 6.38 -3.08 -12.95
N GLN A 137 5.30 -3.67 -12.44
CA GLN A 137 5.33 -4.73 -11.46
C GLN A 137 4.40 -5.85 -11.90
N LEU A 138 4.89 -7.08 -11.78
CA LEU A 138 4.14 -8.31 -12.02
C LEU A 138 4.34 -9.20 -10.79
N ASN A 139 3.27 -9.47 -10.07
CA ASN A 139 3.24 -10.44 -8.99
C ASN A 139 2.40 -11.65 -9.43
N THR A 140 2.85 -12.85 -9.11
CA THR A 140 2.05 -14.06 -9.27
C THR A 140 2.02 -14.83 -7.97
N TYR A 141 0.93 -15.55 -7.74
CA TYR A 141 0.74 -16.44 -6.60
C TYR A 141 0.13 -17.75 -7.08
N TRP A 142 0.69 -18.85 -6.62
CA TRP A 142 0.17 -20.18 -6.87
C TRP A 142 0.15 -20.98 -5.56
N GLY A 143 -1.06 -21.18 -5.03
CA GLY A 143 -1.33 -22.09 -3.93
C GLY A 143 -1.34 -23.54 -4.40
N LEU A 144 -0.61 -24.39 -3.69
CA LEU A 144 -0.37 -25.79 -4.07
C LEU A 144 -1.49 -26.74 -3.60
N PHE A 145 -2.34 -26.31 -2.66
CA PHE A 145 -3.37 -27.16 -2.04
C PHE A 145 -4.80 -26.61 -2.13
N ASP A 146 -4.96 -25.30 -2.30
CA ASP A 146 -6.25 -24.62 -2.41
C ASP A 146 -6.59 -24.25 -3.87
N ASP A 147 -5.72 -24.61 -4.81
CA ASP A 147 -5.77 -24.27 -6.24
C ASP A 147 -5.91 -22.76 -6.51
N THR A 148 -5.56 -21.92 -5.53
CA THR A 148 -5.62 -20.47 -5.69
C THR A 148 -4.50 -20.00 -6.60
N LYS A 149 -4.85 -19.25 -7.63
CA LYS A 149 -3.92 -18.65 -8.59
C LYS A 149 -4.26 -17.18 -8.72
N SER A 150 -3.26 -16.32 -8.59
CA SER A 150 -3.44 -14.91 -8.91
C SER A 150 -2.30 -14.34 -9.71
N VAL A 151 -2.65 -13.37 -10.55
CA VAL A 151 -1.73 -12.55 -11.34
C VAL A 151 -2.11 -11.11 -11.12
N ASP A 152 -1.14 -10.30 -10.76
CA ASP A 152 -1.28 -8.92 -10.35
C ASP A 152 -0.27 -8.08 -11.14
N ILE A 153 -0.77 -7.15 -11.95
CA ILE A 153 0.04 -6.34 -12.86
C ILE A 153 -0.21 -4.88 -12.56
N LEU A 154 0.83 -4.16 -12.15
CA LEU A 154 0.78 -2.73 -11.90
C LEU A 154 1.75 -2.01 -12.83
N SER A 155 1.25 -1.05 -13.59
CA SER A 155 2.05 -0.12 -14.38
C SER A 155 1.77 1.30 -13.93
N SER A 156 2.81 2.12 -13.71
CA SER A 156 2.64 3.53 -13.37
C SER A 156 3.67 4.43 -14.05
N THR A 157 3.24 5.61 -14.48
CA THR A 157 4.07 6.58 -15.18
C THR A 157 3.93 7.99 -14.58
N PRO A 158 5.03 8.74 -14.37
CA PRO A 158 4.96 10.16 -14.03
C PRO A 158 4.35 10.99 -15.17
N ILE A 159 3.48 11.95 -14.85
CA ILE A 159 2.81 12.79 -15.87
C ILE A 159 3.28 14.26 -15.87
N ILE A 160 2.91 15.02 -14.84
CA ILE A 160 3.16 16.46 -14.72
C ILE A 160 4.50 16.69 -14.01
N ASP A 161 4.57 16.17 -12.78
CA ASP A 161 5.77 16.12 -11.95
C ASP A 161 6.06 14.66 -11.57
N THR A 162 7.20 14.42 -10.94
CA THR A 162 7.61 13.07 -10.55
C THR A 162 6.84 12.51 -9.35
N SER A 163 6.06 13.34 -8.65
CA SER A 163 5.21 12.94 -7.52
C SER A 163 3.79 12.55 -7.91
N LEU A 164 3.29 13.00 -9.07
CA LEU A 164 1.97 12.66 -9.63
C LEU A 164 2.14 11.64 -10.76
N ARG A 165 1.61 10.43 -10.53
CA ARG A 165 1.72 9.30 -11.44
C ARG A 165 0.32 8.86 -11.88
N VAL A 166 0.16 8.52 -13.15
CA VAL A 166 -0.99 7.73 -13.61
C VAL A 166 -0.63 6.25 -13.44
N PHE A 167 -1.61 5.43 -13.07
CA PHE A 167 -1.41 3.99 -12.98
C PHE A 167 -2.55 3.21 -13.61
N GLY A 168 -2.21 2.03 -14.09
CA GLY A 168 -3.14 0.96 -14.41
C GLY A 168 -2.77 -0.29 -13.63
N HIS A 169 -3.78 -0.94 -13.08
CA HIS A 169 -3.62 -2.13 -12.25
C HIS A 169 -4.62 -3.19 -12.70
N LEU A 170 -4.13 -4.40 -12.98
CA LEU A 170 -4.93 -5.54 -13.40
C LEU A 170 -4.69 -6.69 -12.44
N ASN A 171 -5.77 -7.23 -11.88
CA ASN A 171 -5.70 -8.42 -11.05
C ASN A 171 -6.58 -9.51 -11.66
N VAL A 172 -6.05 -10.72 -11.73
CA VAL A 172 -6.79 -11.93 -12.11
C VAL A 172 -6.64 -12.92 -10.97
N LEU A 173 -7.76 -13.37 -10.41
CA LEU A 173 -7.82 -14.34 -9.33
C LEU A 173 -8.68 -15.51 -9.77
N LYS A 174 -8.18 -16.72 -9.53
CA LYS A 174 -8.96 -17.96 -9.57
C LYS A 174 -8.74 -18.69 -8.27
N SER A 175 -9.79 -19.11 -7.59
CA SER A 175 -9.68 -19.82 -6.32
C SER A 175 -10.82 -20.80 -6.09
N ALA A 176 -10.58 -21.78 -5.22
CA ALA A 176 -11.62 -22.58 -4.60
C ALA A 176 -11.66 -22.19 -3.12
N ASN A 177 -12.76 -21.55 -2.68
CA ASN A 177 -12.82 -21.02 -1.33
C ASN A 177 -13.77 -21.83 -0.44
N LYS A 178 -13.18 -22.55 0.52
CA LYS A 178 -13.91 -23.34 1.52
C LYS A 178 -14.84 -22.49 2.39
N LEU A 179 -14.50 -21.21 2.61
CA LEU A 179 -15.34 -20.28 3.37
C LEU A 179 -16.71 -20.09 2.72
N TYR A 180 -16.71 -19.98 1.40
CA TYR A 180 -17.91 -19.75 0.59
C TYR A 180 -18.53 -21.07 0.09
N GLN A 181 -17.94 -22.21 0.45
CA GLN A 181 -18.35 -23.54 -0.02
C GLN A 181 -18.52 -23.61 -1.55
N SER A 182 -17.65 -22.88 -2.27
CA SER A 182 -17.66 -22.82 -3.72
C SER A 182 -16.31 -23.34 -4.24
N LYS A 183 -16.40 -24.28 -5.19
CA LYS A 183 -15.23 -24.92 -5.81
C LYS A 183 -14.65 -24.12 -6.97
N GLN A 184 -15.35 -23.08 -7.42
CA GLN A 184 -14.90 -22.24 -8.52
C GLN A 184 -15.31 -20.79 -8.27
N GLN A 185 -14.31 -19.96 -8.04
CA GLN A 185 -14.43 -18.50 -8.08
C GLN A 185 -13.37 -17.94 -9.00
N ALA A 186 -13.78 -17.07 -9.90
CA ALA A 186 -12.89 -16.27 -10.70
C ALA A 186 -13.25 -14.79 -10.52
N ALA A 187 -12.24 -13.93 -10.45
CA ALA A 187 -12.41 -12.50 -10.46
C ALA A 187 -11.34 -11.87 -11.34
N THR A 188 -11.72 -10.92 -12.18
CA THR A 188 -10.81 -10.07 -12.94
C THR A 188 -11.13 -8.63 -12.58
N SER A 189 -10.17 -7.90 -12.01
CA SER A 189 -10.31 -6.48 -11.74
C SER A 189 -9.35 -5.64 -12.56
N ALA A 190 -9.82 -4.50 -13.05
CA ALA A 190 -9.04 -3.50 -13.74
C ALA A 190 -9.25 -2.14 -13.09
N GLU A 191 -8.18 -1.52 -12.65
CA GLU A 191 -8.15 -0.21 -12.02
C GLU A 191 -7.34 0.76 -12.87
N LEU A 192 -7.85 1.98 -13.01
CA LEU A 192 -7.17 3.09 -13.68
C LEU A 192 -7.30 4.34 -12.83
N GLY A 193 -6.19 5.03 -12.56
CA GLY A 193 -6.21 6.15 -11.65
C GLY A 193 -4.94 6.96 -11.57
N VAL A 194 -4.87 7.82 -10.56
CA VAL A 194 -3.72 8.67 -10.25
C VAL A 194 -3.22 8.42 -8.84
N ILE A 195 -1.91 8.54 -8.65
CA ILE A 195 -1.21 8.45 -7.37
C ILE A 195 -0.43 9.75 -7.17
N LYS A 196 -0.63 10.40 -6.03
CA LYS A 196 0.17 11.53 -5.57
C LYS A 196 1.00 11.11 -4.36
N GLN A 197 2.32 11.26 -4.46
CA GLN A 197 3.28 10.97 -3.40
C GLN A 197 3.65 12.23 -2.62
N LYS A 198 4.01 12.04 -1.34
CA LYS A 198 4.43 13.06 -0.35
C LYS A 198 3.53 14.30 -0.26
N ILE A 199 2.22 14.10 -0.20
CA ILE A 199 1.22 15.14 0.13
C ILE A 199 1.53 15.85 1.45
N CYS A 200 1.94 15.11 2.47
CA CYS A 200 2.34 15.68 3.75
C CYS A 200 3.81 16.11 3.67
N SER A 201 4.08 17.40 3.88
CA SER A 201 5.42 18.00 3.80
C SER A 201 6.34 17.69 4.99
N ARG A 202 5.93 16.83 5.92
CA ARG A 202 6.71 16.55 7.13
C ARG A 202 7.94 15.72 6.78
N SER A 203 9.11 16.19 7.21
CA SER A 203 10.37 15.46 7.03
C SER A 203 10.28 14.03 7.60
N GLY A 204 10.68 13.04 6.81
CA GLY A 204 10.63 11.62 7.17
C GLY A 204 9.25 10.95 7.05
N ALA A 205 8.19 11.67 6.68
CA ALA A 205 6.88 11.08 6.42
C ALA A 205 6.73 10.70 4.94
N LEU A 206 6.24 9.48 4.69
CA LEU A 206 5.80 8.99 3.40
C LEU A 206 4.28 9.00 3.38
N SER A 207 3.70 9.89 2.59
CA SER A 207 2.26 9.95 2.38
C SER A 207 1.93 9.68 0.92
N THR A 208 0.92 8.87 0.65
CA THR A 208 0.46 8.54 -0.69
C THR A 208 -1.06 8.67 -0.72
N PHE A 209 -1.57 9.31 -1.76
CA PHE A 209 -2.99 9.34 -2.08
C PHE A 209 -3.18 8.73 -3.45
N SER A 210 -4.17 7.86 -3.59
CA SER A 210 -4.53 7.28 -4.88
C SER A 210 -6.03 7.33 -5.06
N THR A 211 -6.48 7.65 -6.27
CA THR A 211 -7.88 7.62 -6.62
C THR A 211 -8.05 7.20 -8.08
N GLY A 212 -9.18 6.58 -8.39
CA GLY A 212 -9.42 6.04 -9.72
C GLY A 212 -10.75 5.31 -9.84
N LEU A 213 -10.91 4.69 -11.00
CA LEU A 213 -12.01 3.79 -11.34
C LEU A 213 -11.55 2.36 -11.20
N ASN A 214 -12.44 1.49 -10.74
CA ASN A 214 -12.25 0.04 -10.61
C ASN A 214 -13.42 -0.67 -11.28
N LEU A 215 -13.11 -1.64 -12.14
CA LEU A 215 -14.07 -2.54 -12.75
C LEU A 215 -13.71 -3.96 -12.35
N VAL A 216 -14.66 -4.70 -11.77
CA VAL A 216 -14.45 -6.07 -11.28
C VAL A 216 -15.50 -6.97 -11.90
N ASN A 217 -15.06 -7.89 -12.77
CA ASN A 217 -15.89 -8.98 -13.24
C ASN A 217 -15.66 -10.21 -12.36
N ARG A 218 -16.73 -10.82 -11.85
CA ARG A 218 -16.71 -11.94 -10.91
C ARG A 218 -17.54 -13.07 -11.49
N ASN A 219 -17.07 -14.30 -11.31
CA ASN A 219 -17.80 -15.51 -11.63
C ASN A 219 -17.76 -16.44 -10.42
N ILE A 220 -18.93 -16.83 -9.92
CA ILE A 220 -19.08 -17.76 -8.79
C ILE A 220 -19.82 -18.99 -9.28
N GLY A 221 -19.13 -20.12 -9.30
CA GLY A 221 -19.65 -21.41 -9.75
C GLY A 221 -19.47 -22.52 -8.73
N HIS A 222 -20.09 -23.66 -9.02
CA HIS A 222 -19.98 -24.89 -8.23
C HIS A 222 -20.15 -24.67 -6.72
N ILE A 223 -21.26 -24.03 -6.35
CA ILE A 223 -21.65 -23.76 -4.97
C ILE A 223 -22.31 -25.03 -4.41
N ALA A 224 -21.92 -25.44 -3.20
CA ALA A 224 -22.54 -26.58 -2.52
C ALA A 224 -23.95 -26.23 -2.02
N ASP A 225 -24.85 -27.22 -1.97
CA ASP A 225 -26.21 -27.03 -1.44
C ASP A 225 -26.23 -26.56 0.03
N SER A 226 -25.18 -26.91 0.79
CA SER A 226 -24.96 -26.49 2.18
C SER A 226 -24.40 -25.07 2.32
N ALA A 227 -24.14 -24.37 1.21
CA ALA A 227 -23.67 -22.98 1.26
C ALA A 227 -24.74 -22.06 1.85
N ASN A 228 -24.30 -20.95 2.45
CA ASN A 228 -25.21 -19.91 2.90
C ASN A 228 -26.00 -19.34 1.72
N ASP A 229 -27.28 -19.05 1.93
CA ASP A 229 -28.17 -18.56 0.88
C ASP A 229 -27.68 -17.25 0.26
N GLU A 230 -26.97 -16.40 1.03
CA GLU A 230 -26.31 -15.20 0.51
C GLU A 230 -25.32 -15.54 -0.63
N VAL A 231 -24.53 -16.61 -0.50
CA VAL A 231 -23.58 -17.02 -1.56
C VAL A 231 -24.33 -17.55 -2.78
N LYS A 232 -25.46 -18.23 -2.55
CA LYS A 232 -26.30 -18.76 -3.64
C LYS A 232 -27.00 -17.64 -4.41
N THR A 233 -27.38 -16.55 -3.76
CA THR A 233 -27.97 -15.36 -4.40
C THR A 233 -27.03 -14.76 -5.44
N TYR A 234 -25.73 -14.74 -5.16
CA TYR A 234 -24.71 -14.19 -6.06
C TYR A 234 -24.05 -15.25 -6.95
N ALA A 235 -24.73 -16.37 -7.22
CA ALA A 235 -24.23 -17.38 -8.15
C ALA A 235 -24.21 -16.86 -9.59
N GLY A 236 -23.15 -17.16 -10.33
CA GLY A 236 -22.99 -16.73 -11.72
C GLY A 236 -22.04 -15.54 -11.89
N ASP A 237 -22.25 -14.79 -12.97
CA ASP A 237 -21.43 -13.64 -13.34
C ASP A 237 -21.98 -12.36 -12.71
N SER A 238 -21.09 -11.51 -12.17
CA SER A 238 -21.43 -10.16 -11.71
C SER A 238 -20.34 -9.16 -12.07
N LEU A 239 -20.77 -7.95 -12.44
CA LEU A 239 -19.89 -6.84 -12.76
C LEU A 239 -20.08 -5.73 -11.73
N LYS A 240 -18.99 -5.40 -11.01
CA LYS A 240 -18.94 -4.25 -10.12
C LYS A 240 -18.15 -3.13 -10.78
N GLU A 241 -18.71 -1.94 -10.77
CA GLU A 241 -17.98 -0.70 -11.03
C GLU A 241 -17.89 0.12 -9.76
N ALA A 242 -16.73 0.75 -9.54
CA ALA A 242 -16.52 1.57 -8.37
C ALA A 242 -15.52 2.70 -8.60
N VAL A 243 -15.70 3.78 -7.83
CA VAL A 243 -14.70 4.83 -7.64
C VAL A 243 -14.03 4.58 -6.30
N PHE A 244 -12.70 4.55 -6.27
CA PHE A 244 -11.96 4.38 -5.02
C PHE A 244 -11.10 5.60 -4.68
N LEU A 245 -10.83 5.72 -3.38
CA LEU A 245 -9.91 6.69 -2.82
C LEU A 245 -9.17 6.03 -1.66
N ASN A 246 -7.85 5.96 -1.78
CA ASN A 246 -6.97 5.48 -0.74
C ASN A 246 -6.00 6.58 -0.31
N PHE A 247 -5.76 6.67 0.99
CA PHE A 247 -4.77 7.54 1.57
C PHE A 247 -3.96 6.76 2.60
N VAL A 248 -2.64 6.85 2.51
CA VAL A 248 -1.71 6.25 3.48
C VAL A 248 -0.70 7.30 3.87
N SER A 249 -0.47 7.48 5.16
CA SER A 249 0.59 8.36 5.68
C SER A 249 1.35 7.66 6.78
N SER A 250 2.66 7.53 6.63
CA SER A 250 3.52 6.81 7.55
C SER A 250 4.78 7.59 7.85
N ASN A 251 5.16 7.66 9.13
CA ASN A 251 6.50 8.05 9.56
C ASN A 251 7.20 6.89 10.28
N MET A 252 6.76 5.66 10.01
CA MET A 252 7.26 4.45 10.63
C MET A 252 8.75 4.25 10.31
N SER A 253 9.55 4.14 11.36
CA SER A 253 10.95 3.71 11.29
C SER A 253 11.04 2.22 11.54
N TYR A 254 12.02 1.59 10.89
CA TYR A 254 12.21 0.14 10.92
C TYR A 254 13.63 -0.21 11.32
N LEU A 255 13.82 -1.44 11.81
CA LEU A 255 15.13 -1.99 12.08
C LEU A 255 15.91 -2.13 10.76
N THR A 256 17.09 -1.52 10.66
CA THR A 256 17.89 -1.49 9.41
C THR A 256 18.16 -2.88 8.84
N LYS A 257 18.58 -3.85 9.69
CA LYS A 257 18.85 -5.23 9.26
C LYS A 257 17.60 -6.01 8.82
N SER A 258 16.41 -5.50 9.13
CA SER A 258 15.14 -6.11 8.74
C SER A 258 14.65 -5.66 7.36
N ARG A 259 15.32 -4.69 6.72
CA ARG A 259 14.92 -4.10 5.43
C ARG A 259 13.43 -3.71 5.39
N LEU A 260 13.01 -2.86 6.33
CA LEU A 260 11.65 -2.33 6.45
C LEU A 260 10.56 -3.33 6.90
N THR A 261 10.92 -4.44 7.54
CA THR A 261 9.92 -5.43 7.99
C THR A 261 9.63 -5.40 9.48
N LEU A 262 10.56 -4.93 10.32
CA LEU A 262 10.36 -4.83 11.78
C LEU A 262 10.23 -3.36 12.20
N PRO A 263 9.01 -2.89 12.52
CA PRO A 263 8.80 -1.50 12.93
C PRO A 263 9.40 -1.24 14.32
N LEU A 264 9.89 -0.02 14.53
CA LEU A 264 10.51 0.42 15.78
C LEU A 264 9.79 1.63 16.37
N ASN A 265 9.65 2.71 15.61
CA ASN A 265 9.05 3.95 16.11
C ASN A 265 8.25 4.64 15.03
N GLY A 266 7.07 5.15 15.38
CA GLY A 266 6.25 5.97 14.51
C GLY A 266 4.85 5.40 14.36
N PHE A 267 4.16 5.84 13.31
CA PHE A 267 2.81 5.42 13.01
C PHE A 267 2.57 5.34 11.51
N THR A 268 1.52 4.60 11.15
CA THR A 268 0.92 4.59 9.82
C THR A 268 -0.58 4.79 9.97
N ILE A 269 -1.13 5.76 9.25
CA ILE A 269 -2.57 5.94 9.09
C ILE A 269 -2.94 5.52 7.67
N SER A 270 -3.99 4.72 7.54
CA SER A 270 -4.56 4.33 6.25
C SER A 270 -6.06 4.61 6.23
N LEU A 271 -6.54 5.16 5.12
CA LEU A 271 -7.95 5.36 4.81
C LEU A 271 -8.22 4.75 3.44
N THR A 272 -9.23 3.90 3.34
CA THR A 272 -9.70 3.29 2.10
C THR A 272 -11.18 3.60 1.94
N ASN A 273 -11.57 4.12 0.79
CA ASN A 273 -12.96 4.41 0.44
C ASN A 273 -13.27 3.82 -0.92
N GLU A 274 -14.49 3.34 -1.07
CA GLU A 274 -15.01 2.82 -2.32
C GLU A 274 -16.49 3.17 -2.42
N VAL A 275 -16.91 3.72 -3.55
CA VAL A 275 -18.31 3.94 -3.90
C VAL A 275 -18.60 3.08 -5.12
N ALA A 276 -19.49 2.10 -4.98
CA ALA A 276 -19.86 1.17 -6.02
C ALA A 276 -21.26 1.44 -6.59
N GLY A 277 -21.48 1.03 -7.84
CA GLY A 277 -22.81 1.05 -8.48
C GLY A 277 -23.27 2.44 -8.94
N PHE A 278 -22.38 3.17 -9.63
CA PHE A 278 -22.69 4.49 -10.22
C PHE A 278 -23.64 4.36 -11.42
N PRO A 279 -24.91 4.80 -11.34
CA PRO A 279 -25.90 4.55 -12.40
C PRO A 279 -25.50 5.05 -13.80
N ALA A 280 -24.69 6.12 -13.89
CA ALA A 280 -24.47 6.85 -15.13
C ALA A 280 -23.33 6.30 -16.04
N LEU A 281 -22.48 5.40 -15.56
CA LEU A 281 -21.33 4.90 -16.34
C LEU A 281 -21.74 3.80 -17.34
N LEU A 282 -22.57 2.84 -16.92
CA LEU A 282 -23.10 1.80 -17.81
C LEU A 282 -24.35 2.22 -18.60
N GLU A 283 -25.19 3.13 -18.07
CA GLU A 283 -26.45 3.54 -18.71
C GLU A 283 -26.23 4.25 -20.08
N LYS A 284 -25.04 4.80 -20.33
CA LYS A 284 -24.66 5.36 -21.64
C LYS A 284 -24.10 4.35 -22.65
N LEU A 285 -23.80 3.13 -22.21
CA LEU A 285 -23.32 2.05 -23.08
C LEU A 285 -24.43 1.08 -23.49
N GLN A 286 -25.64 1.25 -22.92
CA GLN A 286 -26.83 0.47 -23.27
C GLN A 286 -27.57 1.16 -24.43
N ASP A 287 -27.39 0.62 -25.63
CA ASP A 287 -28.27 0.88 -26.77
C ASP A 287 -29.61 0.13 -26.55
N ASP A 288 -30.72 0.78 -26.89
CA ASP A 288 -32.13 0.48 -26.53
C ASP A 288 -32.72 -0.89 -26.98
N HIS A 289 -31.93 -1.88 -27.41
CA HIS A 289 -32.48 -3.02 -28.19
C HIS A 289 -32.00 -4.45 -27.85
N GLN A 290 -31.48 -4.73 -26.66
CA GLN A 290 -31.28 -6.13 -26.23
C GLN A 290 -31.63 -6.35 -24.75
N GLU A 291 -32.51 -7.32 -24.49
CA GLU A 291 -32.67 -7.93 -23.18
C GLU A 291 -31.36 -8.64 -22.82
N ASP A 292 -30.46 -7.89 -22.17
CA ASP A 292 -29.12 -8.35 -21.82
C ASP A 292 -29.16 -9.17 -20.53
N PRO A 293 -28.43 -10.30 -20.44
CA PRO A 293 -28.34 -11.12 -19.23
C PRO A 293 -27.67 -10.42 -18.03
N PHE A 294 -27.15 -9.20 -18.22
CA PHE A 294 -26.59 -8.35 -17.17
C PHE A 294 -27.62 -7.43 -16.49
N SER A 295 -28.91 -7.48 -16.88
CA SER A 295 -29.99 -6.67 -16.31
C SER A 295 -30.57 -7.24 -15.00
N THR A 296 -29.76 -7.84 -14.13
CA THR A 296 -30.23 -8.34 -12.82
C THR A 296 -29.81 -7.36 -11.74
N ASP A 297 -30.80 -6.61 -11.24
CA ASP A 297 -30.83 -5.73 -10.06
C ASP A 297 -29.55 -4.99 -9.68
N ARG A 298 -29.66 -3.66 -9.49
CA ARG A 298 -28.61 -2.77 -8.97
C ARG A 298 -28.28 -3.08 -7.48
N GLN A 299 -27.84 -4.31 -7.17
CA GLN A 299 -27.57 -4.82 -5.83
C GLN A 299 -26.22 -4.32 -5.27
N ASP A 300 -25.32 -3.87 -6.13
CA ASP A 300 -23.96 -3.40 -5.75
C ASP A 300 -23.86 -1.87 -5.65
N GLN A 301 -24.89 -1.22 -5.10
CA GLN A 301 -24.86 0.21 -4.79
C GLN A 301 -24.48 0.44 -3.34
N PHE A 302 -23.21 0.64 -3.05
CA PHE A 302 -22.76 0.83 -1.67
C PHE A 302 -21.62 1.84 -1.55
N TYR A 303 -21.47 2.39 -0.34
CA TYR A 303 -20.28 3.11 0.09
C TYR A 303 -19.57 2.32 1.17
N LYS A 304 -18.28 2.02 0.95
CA LYS A 304 -17.43 1.28 1.87
C LYS A 304 -16.30 2.18 2.34
N VAL A 305 -16.10 2.22 3.65
CA VAL A 305 -15.01 2.97 4.28
C VAL A 305 -14.23 2.08 5.24
N GLY A 306 -12.91 2.24 5.25
CA GLY A 306 -12.00 1.55 6.14
C GLY A 306 -10.93 2.51 6.66
N LEU A 307 -10.67 2.45 7.96
CA LEU A 307 -9.63 3.21 8.65
C LEU A 307 -8.69 2.26 9.37
N GLY A 308 -7.39 2.54 9.27
CA GLY A 308 -6.34 1.77 9.93
C GLY A 308 -5.32 2.69 10.58
N LEU A 309 -4.84 2.28 11.75
CA LEU A 309 -3.80 2.94 12.52
C LEU A 309 -2.81 1.90 13.04
N ASP A 310 -1.57 1.95 12.56
CA ASP A 310 -0.44 1.23 13.11
C ASP A 310 0.39 2.17 13.98
N LEU A 311 0.80 1.72 15.16
CA LEU A 311 1.69 2.41 16.08
C LEU A 311 2.82 1.47 16.46
N ALA A 312 4.05 1.99 16.44
CA ALA A 312 5.18 1.33 17.05
C ALA A 312 5.94 2.31 17.94
N LYS A 313 6.35 1.83 19.11
CA LYS A 313 7.21 2.59 20.01
C LYS A 313 8.25 1.70 20.65
N SER A 314 9.51 1.99 20.38
CA SER A 314 10.62 1.28 20.95
C SER A 314 11.20 2.03 22.13
N VAL A 315 11.56 1.27 23.17
CA VAL A 315 12.14 1.75 24.42
C VAL A 315 13.40 0.95 24.74
N PHE A 316 14.25 1.50 25.61
CA PHE A 316 15.51 0.86 26.04
C PHE A 316 16.45 0.50 24.88
N ASN A 317 16.67 1.44 23.95
CA ASN A 317 17.56 1.24 22.80
C ASN A 317 17.20 0.00 21.96
N ASN A 318 15.93 -0.13 21.56
CA ASN A 318 15.40 -1.23 20.75
C ASN A 318 15.29 -2.59 21.46
N GLN A 319 15.42 -2.64 22.79
CA GLN A 319 15.26 -3.89 23.54
C GLN A 319 13.81 -4.33 23.65
N LEU A 320 12.88 -3.38 23.77
CA LEU A 320 11.45 -3.64 23.86
C LEU A 320 10.72 -2.68 22.92
N THR A 321 9.85 -3.21 22.07
CA THR A 321 9.02 -2.44 21.15
C THR A 321 7.56 -2.78 21.38
N PHE A 322 6.77 -1.77 21.74
CA PHE A 322 5.32 -1.85 21.77
C PHE A 322 4.78 -1.69 20.35
N LEU A 323 3.83 -2.53 19.98
CA LEU A 323 3.18 -2.58 18.68
C LEU A 323 1.67 -2.53 18.88
N SER A 324 0.99 -1.71 18.08
CA SER A 324 -0.46 -1.61 18.11
C SER A 324 -0.99 -1.44 16.70
N ASN A 325 -2.00 -2.21 16.34
CA ASN A 325 -2.77 -2.04 15.10
C ASN A 325 -4.24 -1.90 15.49
N PHE A 326 -4.89 -0.85 14.99
CA PHE A 326 -6.33 -0.65 15.11
C PHE A 326 -6.92 -0.52 13.72
N LYS A 327 -8.03 -1.21 13.45
CA LYS A 327 -8.77 -1.07 12.19
C LYS A 327 -10.25 -1.05 12.45
N LEU A 328 -10.96 -0.21 11.73
CA LEU A 328 -12.42 -0.19 11.71
C LEU A 328 -12.90 0.02 10.27
N GLY A 329 -14.09 -0.47 9.98
CA GLY A 329 -14.70 -0.25 8.67
C GLY A 329 -16.20 -0.44 8.72
N SER A 330 -16.87 0.12 7.72
CA SER A 330 -18.32 0.10 7.59
C SER A 330 -18.73 0.17 6.13
N ILE A 331 -19.87 -0.44 5.82
CA ILE A 331 -20.52 -0.43 4.51
C ILE A 331 -21.91 0.16 4.69
N VAL A 332 -22.23 1.15 3.86
CA VAL A 332 -23.57 1.72 3.73
C VAL A 332 -24.13 1.25 2.40
N ASN A 333 -25.22 0.48 2.42
CA ASN A 333 -25.91 0.03 1.22
C ASN A 333 -26.98 1.07 0.82
N PHE A 334 -27.02 1.42 -0.46
CA PHE A 334 -27.99 2.35 -1.05
C PHE A 334 -29.00 1.66 -1.98
N ALA A 335 -28.86 0.36 -2.24
CA ALA A 335 -29.77 -0.38 -3.12
C ALA A 335 -31.20 -0.37 -2.56
N SER A 336 -32.14 0.18 -3.33
CA SER A 336 -33.52 0.48 -2.89
C SER A 336 -34.55 -0.60 -3.21
N SER A 337 -34.18 -1.67 -3.93
CA SER A 337 -35.09 -2.77 -4.29
C SER A 337 -34.51 -4.14 -3.96
N THR A 338 -35.25 -4.90 -3.14
CA THR A 338 -35.03 -6.28 -2.66
C THR A 338 -33.89 -6.48 -1.63
N GLY A 339 -34.25 -6.70 -0.36
CA GLY A 339 -33.41 -7.38 0.63
C GLY A 339 -32.12 -6.69 1.11
N GLY A 340 -31.65 -5.62 0.46
CA GLY A 340 -30.57 -4.75 0.95
C GLY A 340 -29.25 -5.47 1.22
N THR A 341 -28.88 -6.50 0.44
CA THR A 341 -27.61 -7.21 0.61
C THR A 341 -26.50 -6.59 -0.25
N VAL A 342 -25.26 -6.68 0.23
CA VAL A 342 -24.05 -6.33 -0.52
C VAL A 342 -23.37 -7.64 -0.89
N HIS A 343 -22.82 -7.73 -2.10
CA HIS A 343 -22.10 -8.92 -2.55
C HIS A 343 -21.07 -9.38 -1.50
N PHE A 344 -21.08 -10.67 -1.13
CA PHE A 344 -20.29 -11.15 0.00
C PHE A 344 -18.78 -10.93 -0.18
N GLN A 345 -18.27 -10.89 -1.42
CA GLN A 345 -16.85 -10.55 -1.69
C GLN A 345 -16.49 -9.10 -1.35
N ASP A 346 -17.46 -8.19 -1.19
CA ASP A 346 -17.25 -6.80 -0.78
C ASP A 346 -17.36 -6.58 0.73
N LYS A 347 -17.80 -7.59 1.50
CA LYS A 347 -17.89 -7.53 2.96
C LYS A 347 -16.52 -7.61 3.64
N PHE A 348 -16.48 -7.31 4.94
CA PHE A 348 -15.26 -7.41 5.74
C PHE A 348 -15.09 -8.81 6.35
N TYR A 349 -13.83 -9.24 6.46
CA TYR A 349 -13.43 -10.55 6.97
C TYR A 349 -12.25 -10.42 7.96
N PRO A 350 -12.47 -9.82 9.15
CA PRO A 350 -11.39 -9.70 10.13
C PRO A 350 -10.94 -11.08 10.62
N LEU A 351 -9.65 -11.38 10.45
CA LEU A 351 -8.99 -12.59 10.93
C LEU A 351 -8.38 -12.34 12.32
N LEU A 352 -8.47 -13.35 13.19
CA LEU A 352 -7.93 -13.33 14.55
C LEU A 352 -7.01 -14.51 14.81
N ALA A 353 -6.07 -14.32 15.74
CA ALA A 353 -5.18 -15.40 16.15
C ALA A 353 -5.98 -16.54 16.81
N GLY A 354 -5.69 -17.77 16.42
CA GLY A 354 -6.36 -18.95 16.96
C GLY A 354 -7.78 -19.18 16.42
N TYR A 355 -8.20 -18.49 15.35
CA TYR A 355 -9.47 -18.77 14.67
C TYR A 355 -9.23 -19.19 13.22
N ASP A 356 -9.77 -20.35 12.82
CA ASP A 356 -9.65 -20.89 11.45
C ASP A 356 -10.45 -20.12 10.40
N LYS A 357 -11.43 -19.34 10.85
CA LYS A 357 -12.33 -18.58 9.99
C LYS A 357 -12.33 -17.12 10.44
N PRO A 358 -12.56 -16.18 9.51
CA PRO A 358 -12.82 -14.80 9.86
C PRO A 358 -13.94 -14.68 10.89
N VAL A 359 -13.91 -13.61 11.69
CA VAL A 359 -15.05 -13.28 12.55
C VAL A 359 -16.19 -12.80 11.67
N MET A 360 -17.33 -13.48 11.76
CA MET A 360 -18.54 -13.15 11.02
C MET A 360 -19.79 -13.28 11.90
N PRO A 361 -20.87 -12.52 11.62
CA PRO A 361 -22.19 -12.71 12.20
C PRO A 361 -22.76 -14.10 11.88
N SER A 362 -23.61 -14.64 12.76
CA SER A 362 -24.10 -16.04 12.65
C SER A 362 -24.88 -16.34 11.36
N ASN A 363 -25.53 -15.33 10.77
CA ASN A 363 -26.46 -15.51 9.65
C ASN A 363 -25.97 -14.86 8.34
N SER A 364 -24.70 -14.46 8.25
CA SER A 364 -24.16 -13.82 7.05
C SER A 364 -22.74 -14.28 6.74
N VAL A 365 -22.36 -14.17 5.47
CA VAL A 365 -21.01 -14.43 5.00
C VAL A 365 -20.26 -13.10 4.92
N GLY A 366 -19.39 -12.87 5.91
CA GLY A 366 -18.70 -11.59 6.09
C GLY A 366 -19.50 -10.59 6.94
N SER A 367 -18.95 -9.40 7.15
CA SER A 367 -19.57 -8.35 7.96
C SER A 367 -19.71 -7.03 7.21
N GLY A 368 -20.80 -6.30 7.48
CA GLY A 368 -21.03 -4.93 6.99
C GLY A 368 -20.15 -3.91 7.69
N SER A 369 -19.99 -4.06 9.01
CA SER A 369 -19.13 -3.21 9.84
C SER A 369 -18.23 -4.06 10.74
N PHE A 370 -17.03 -3.55 11.05
CA PHE A 370 -16.11 -4.20 11.98
C PHE A 370 -15.27 -3.20 12.76
N LEU A 371 -14.82 -3.64 13.93
CA LEU A 371 -13.76 -3.02 14.71
C LEU A 371 -12.78 -4.11 15.13
N SER A 372 -11.49 -3.85 14.99
CA SER A 372 -10.44 -4.78 15.36
C SER A 372 -9.22 -4.07 15.94
N TYR A 373 -8.51 -4.79 16.80
CA TYR A 373 -7.24 -4.36 17.35
C TYR A 373 -6.25 -5.52 17.41
N ASN A 374 -4.97 -5.18 17.44
CA ASN A 374 -3.88 -6.05 17.84
C ASN A 374 -2.94 -5.23 18.72
N LEU A 375 -2.77 -5.64 19.97
CA LEU A 375 -1.86 -5.04 20.94
C LEU A 375 -0.76 -6.05 21.22
N GLY A 376 0.49 -5.66 21.00
CA GLY A 376 1.61 -6.55 21.20
C GLY A 376 2.87 -5.86 21.67
N PHE A 377 3.82 -6.68 22.07
CA PHE A 377 5.18 -6.27 22.30
C PHE A 377 6.14 -7.25 21.65
N SER A 378 7.31 -6.74 21.27
CA SER A 378 8.42 -7.54 20.80
C SER A 378 9.69 -7.17 21.57
N THR A 379 10.51 -8.15 21.89
CA THR A 379 11.75 -7.98 22.65
C THR A 379 12.88 -8.75 21.99
N ARG A 380 14.13 -8.36 22.27
CA ARG A 380 15.29 -9.14 21.86
C ARG A 380 15.29 -10.52 22.54
N VAL A 381 15.87 -11.51 21.86
CA VAL A 381 16.01 -12.86 22.42
C VAL A 381 17.35 -12.97 23.15
N GLY A 382 17.35 -12.90 24.48
CA GLY A 382 18.52 -13.18 25.32
C GLY A 382 19.79 -12.40 24.94
N ILE A 383 20.85 -13.14 24.53
CA ILE A 383 22.20 -12.63 24.20
C ILE A 383 22.26 -12.07 22.76
N VAL A 384 21.19 -12.22 21.97
CA VAL A 384 21.16 -11.72 20.60
C VAL A 384 21.28 -10.19 20.59
N ASN A 385 22.19 -9.69 19.75
CA ASN A 385 22.43 -8.26 19.60
C ASN A 385 21.13 -7.54 19.17
N VAL A 386 20.87 -6.37 19.76
CA VAL A 386 19.63 -5.61 19.53
C VAL A 386 19.40 -5.23 18.07
N ASN A 387 20.47 -5.16 17.28
CA ASN A 387 20.40 -4.85 15.86
C ASN A 387 19.98 -6.05 14.99
N GLN A 388 19.94 -7.27 15.54
CA GLN A 388 19.53 -8.46 14.80
C GLN A 388 18.00 -8.54 14.70
N PRO A 389 17.45 -9.08 13.61
CA PRO A 389 16.01 -9.13 13.39
C PRO A 389 15.26 -10.25 14.13
N LEU A 390 15.93 -11.04 14.98
CA LEU A 390 15.26 -12.04 15.80
C LEU A 390 14.60 -11.38 17.02
N ARG A 391 13.31 -11.63 17.20
CA ARG A 391 12.49 -11.08 18.28
C ARG A 391 11.67 -12.19 18.93
N PHE A 392 11.54 -12.15 20.25
CA PHE A 392 10.40 -12.74 20.92
C PHE A 392 9.24 -11.76 20.80
N TYR A 393 8.03 -12.23 20.59
CA TYR A 393 6.86 -11.38 20.52
C TYR A 393 5.67 -12.02 21.24
N SER A 394 4.77 -11.18 21.72
CA SER A 394 3.49 -11.56 22.28
C SER A 394 2.46 -10.53 21.86
N SER A 395 1.28 -10.96 21.45
CA SER A 395 0.19 -10.08 21.07
C SER A 395 -1.16 -10.63 21.46
N ILE A 396 -2.07 -9.75 21.84
CA ILE A 396 -3.50 -10.01 22.00
C ILE A 396 -4.20 -9.28 20.86
N ASN A 397 -5.00 -10.00 20.10
CA ASN A 397 -5.86 -9.39 19.09
C ASN A 397 -7.33 -9.61 19.42
N GLY A 398 -8.17 -8.73 18.90
CA GLY A 398 -9.60 -8.85 19.05
C GLY A 398 -10.32 -8.21 17.89
N ALA A 399 -11.48 -8.75 17.56
CA ALA A 399 -12.37 -8.18 16.57
C ALA A 399 -13.83 -8.38 16.98
N SER A 400 -14.65 -7.43 16.57
CA SER A 400 -16.09 -7.50 16.68
C SER A 400 -16.72 -6.98 15.39
N VAL A 401 -17.85 -7.56 15.03
CA VAL A 401 -18.48 -7.40 13.72
C VAL A 401 -19.99 -7.20 13.85
N SER A 402 -20.57 -6.56 12.85
CA SER A 402 -22.01 -6.42 12.66
C SER A 402 -22.37 -6.68 11.20
N ASN A 403 -23.58 -7.21 10.96
CA ASN A 403 -24.10 -7.40 9.59
C ASN A 403 -24.92 -6.22 9.09
N GLU A 404 -25.15 -5.21 9.92
CA GLU A 404 -25.90 -4.02 9.50
C GLU A 404 -25.14 -3.30 8.37
N LEU A 405 -25.91 -2.71 7.46
CA LEU A 405 -25.43 -2.04 6.25
C LEU A 405 -25.93 -0.59 6.18
N ALA A 406 -26.23 0.00 7.34
CA ALA A 406 -26.73 1.37 7.47
C ALA A 406 -25.61 2.38 7.79
N GLY A 407 -24.40 1.90 8.04
CA GLY A 407 -23.31 2.71 8.56
C GLY A 407 -23.30 2.70 10.09
N LEU A 408 -22.24 3.24 10.72
CA LEU A 408 -21.97 3.19 12.18
C LEU A 408 -23.02 3.94 13.05
N GLU A 409 -24.27 3.50 13.02
CA GLU A 409 -25.37 3.97 13.84
C GLU A 409 -25.30 3.38 15.26
N THR A 410 -26.16 3.86 16.15
CA THR A 410 -26.15 3.44 17.57
C THR A 410 -26.48 1.95 17.75
N SER A 411 -27.27 1.35 16.86
CA SER A 411 -27.54 -0.09 16.80
C SER A 411 -26.27 -0.89 16.45
N GLU A 412 -25.57 -0.48 15.39
CA GLU A 412 -24.30 -1.06 14.95
C GLU A 412 -23.23 -1.00 16.04
N LEU A 413 -23.04 0.17 16.65
CA LEU A 413 -22.08 0.35 17.74
C LEU A 413 -22.43 -0.50 18.98
N ARG A 414 -23.73 -0.73 19.24
CA ARG A 414 -24.19 -1.63 20.30
C ARG A 414 -23.92 -3.11 19.99
N GLU A 415 -23.99 -3.52 18.72
CA GLU A 415 -23.67 -4.90 18.34
C GLU A 415 -22.15 -5.13 18.38
N ILE A 416 -21.38 -4.20 17.80
CA ILE A 416 -19.91 -4.23 17.80
C ILE A 416 -19.37 -4.22 19.24
N SER A 417 -20.01 -3.52 20.18
CA SER A 417 -19.55 -3.52 21.58
C SER A 417 -19.81 -4.82 22.33
N LYS A 418 -20.71 -5.70 21.87
CA LYS A 418 -21.12 -6.92 22.59
C LYS A 418 -20.40 -8.19 22.15
N ASN A 419 -20.09 -8.30 20.86
CA ASN A 419 -19.68 -9.57 20.24
C ASN A 419 -18.16 -9.64 19.96
N TRP A 420 -17.35 -9.23 20.93
CA TRP A 420 -15.91 -9.34 20.82
C TRP A 420 -15.46 -10.79 20.85
N LYS A 421 -14.55 -11.13 19.94
CA LYS A 421 -13.73 -12.34 19.99
C LYS A 421 -12.29 -11.93 20.17
N HIS A 422 -11.55 -12.68 20.98
CA HIS A 422 -10.15 -12.39 21.28
C HIS A 422 -9.24 -13.58 21.01
N GLY A 423 -8.03 -13.30 20.52
CA GLY A 423 -6.97 -14.27 20.26
C GLY A 423 -5.66 -13.85 20.91
N LEU A 424 -4.85 -14.84 21.27
CA LEU A 424 -3.52 -14.68 21.84
C LEU A 424 -2.49 -15.32 20.92
N ASP A 425 -1.36 -14.64 20.72
CA ASP A 425 -0.25 -15.03 19.87
C ASP A 425 1.06 -14.83 20.65
N ILE A 426 1.88 -15.86 20.81
CA ILE A 426 3.18 -15.76 21.50
C ILE A 426 4.22 -16.55 20.71
N GLY A 427 5.39 -15.98 20.44
CA GLY A 427 6.37 -16.70 19.66
C GLY A 427 7.69 -15.99 19.39
N LEU A 428 8.40 -16.53 18.41
CA LEU A 428 9.61 -16.00 17.84
C LEU A 428 9.33 -15.51 16.42
N LEU A 429 9.84 -14.32 16.12
CA LEU A 429 9.77 -13.68 14.82
C LEU A 429 11.17 -13.37 14.33
N TYR A 430 11.49 -13.79 13.12
CA TYR A 430 12.68 -13.39 12.38
C TYR A 430 12.26 -12.81 11.04
N SER A 431 12.79 -11.64 10.68
CA SER A 431 12.57 -11.09 9.33
C SER A 431 13.71 -10.19 8.89
N ASN A 432 14.34 -10.52 7.75
CA ASN A 432 15.46 -9.75 7.18
C ASN A 432 15.11 -9.06 5.84
N GLY A 433 13.82 -9.11 5.44
CA GLY A 433 13.32 -8.61 4.16
C GLY A 433 13.22 -9.69 3.09
N ASP A 434 14.24 -10.55 2.97
CA ASP A 434 14.28 -11.63 1.98
C ASP A 434 13.65 -12.91 2.53
N ALA A 435 13.82 -13.15 3.82
CA ALA A 435 13.24 -14.26 4.56
C ALA A 435 12.51 -13.75 5.81
N SER A 436 11.36 -14.35 6.08
CA SER A 436 10.56 -14.19 7.29
C SER A 436 10.22 -15.57 7.84
N ALA A 437 10.48 -15.78 9.12
CA ALA A 437 10.06 -16.98 9.84
C ALA A 437 9.38 -16.58 11.14
N LYS A 438 8.21 -17.15 11.40
CA LYS A 438 7.42 -16.93 12.60
C LYS A 438 7.12 -18.30 13.20
N LEU A 439 7.69 -18.59 14.37
CA LEU A 439 7.35 -19.77 15.17
C LEU A 439 6.49 -19.29 16.31
N PHE A 440 5.24 -19.72 16.40
CA PHE A 440 4.33 -19.16 17.37
C PHE A 440 3.35 -20.18 17.91
N TRP A 441 2.87 -19.90 19.10
CA TRP A 441 1.75 -20.56 19.71
C TRP A 441 0.60 -19.58 19.76
N HIS A 442 -0.57 -20.04 19.34
CA HIS A 442 -1.78 -19.23 19.34
C HIS A 442 -2.93 -19.91 20.08
N LYS A 443 -3.84 -19.10 20.61
CA LYS A 443 -5.01 -19.62 21.33
C LYS A 443 -6.18 -18.64 21.23
N PRO A 444 -7.40 -19.12 20.89
CA PRO A 444 -8.61 -18.35 21.09
C PRO A 444 -8.84 -18.14 22.59
N ILE A 445 -9.09 -16.90 23.01
CA ILE A 445 -9.46 -16.60 24.40
C ILE A 445 -10.94 -16.93 24.61
N ASP A 446 -11.79 -16.68 23.61
CA ASP A 446 -13.22 -16.97 23.66
C ASP A 446 -13.57 -18.17 22.76
N SER A 447 -13.69 -19.35 23.35
CA SER A 447 -14.20 -20.55 22.65
C SER A 447 -15.68 -20.76 22.96
N SER A 448 -16.56 -20.42 22.03
CA SER A 448 -17.97 -20.85 22.07
C SER A 448 -18.16 -22.14 21.26
N LYS A 449 -19.22 -22.92 21.53
CA LYS A 449 -19.48 -24.22 20.88
C LYS A 449 -19.52 -24.19 19.34
N ASN A 450 -19.73 -23.01 18.74
CA ASN A 450 -19.78 -22.82 17.28
C ASN A 450 -18.48 -22.20 16.70
N ASN A 451 -17.50 -21.85 17.54
CA ASN A 451 -16.19 -21.37 17.14
C ASN A 451 -15.15 -22.40 17.59
N VAL A 452 -14.90 -23.39 16.73
CA VAL A 452 -13.73 -24.27 16.88
C VAL A 452 -12.51 -23.40 16.58
N GLY A 453 -11.95 -22.77 17.61
CA GLY A 453 -10.69 -22.06 17.46
C GLY A 453 -9.55 -23.07 17.37
N LYS A 454 -8.54 -22.74 16.58
CA LYS A 454 -7.32 -23.52 16.43
C LYS A 454 -6.42 -23.22 17.61
N PHE A 455 -6.02 -24.28 18.29
CA PHE A 455 -5.04 -24.23 19.35
C PHE A 455 -3.82 -24.99 18.87
N GLY A 456 -2.65 -24.38 18.93
CA GLY A 456 -1.46 -25.09 18.51
C GLY A 456 -0.22 -24.25 18.38
N PHE A 457 0.86 -24.97 18.11
CA PHE A 457 2.11 -24.42 17.61
C PHE A 457 2.06 -24.39 16.09
N GLU A 458 2.43 -23.26 15.51
CA GLU A 458 2.46 -23.02 14.09
C GLU A 458 3.80 -22.42 13.68
N VAL A 459 4.12 -22.63 12.41
CA VAL A 459 5.33 -22.15 11.78
C VAL A 459 4.95 -21.53 10.46
N ASP A 460 5.15 -20.22 10.34
CA ASP A 460 5.09 -19.54 9.06
C ASP A 460 6.52 -19.33 8.57
N ILE A 461 6.83 -19.83 7.38
CA ILE A 461 8.11 -19.61 6.72
C ILE A 461 7.85 -19.04 5.35
N ALA A 462 8.55 -17.95 5.06
CA ALA A 462 8.49 -17.29 3.78
C ALA A 462 9.90 -16.87 3.39
N GLY A 463 10.40 -17.33 2.24
CA GLY A 463 11.79 -17.09 1.83
C GLY A 463 11.87 -16.81 0.34
N ALA A 464 12.52 -15.70 -0.02
CA ALA A 464 12.86 -15.33 -1.39
C ALA A 464 14.21 -15.93 -1.79
N TRP A 465 14.26 -16.47 -3.01
CA TRP A 465 15.45 -16.99 -3.69
C TRP A 465 15.96 -16.01 -4.73
#